data_AF-A0A7K1ISF0-F1
#
_entry.id   AF-A0A7K1ISF0-F1
#
_cell.length_a   1.000
_cell.length_b   1.000
_cell.length_c   1.000
_cell.angle_alpha   90.00
_cell.angle_beta   90.00
_cell.angle_gamma   90.00
#
_symmetry.space_group_name_H-M   'P 1'
#
loop_
_entity.id
_entity.type
_entity.pdbx_description
1 polymer ?
#
loop_
_entity_poly.entity_id
_entity_poly.type
_entity_poly.pdbx_seq_one_letter_code
_entity_poly.pdbx_strand_id
1 'polypeptide(L)'
;MSVHPAIEPPPCVWELPDISLAPPDEEVLATGADLEPGTLLAAYRSGLFPMHVTVDDEHPLGWWSPNPRGIIDDLKVSRSLRRSIKRFRISVDSAFDDVIAACSLEHDGPQWINTEIQSAFRRLFDLGWAHSVEVSDLDGELVGGLYGVSIGGFFAGESMFHRVPDASKIALLYLKAMMEANGNSNNLLDVQWRTDHLGSMGAVEISRPEYLERLKSAVAAPSINFEAPSKRKLREWLQVRAEGN
;
A
#
# COMPACT_ATOMS: atom_id res chain seq x y z
N MET A 1 -16.90 -1.90 -12.89
CA MET A 1 -15.65 -2.48 -12.39
C MET A 1 -16.00 -3.19 -11.11
N SER A 2 -15.99 -4.53 -11.14
CA SER A 2 -16.33 -5.34 -9.98
C SER A 2 -15.01 -5.77 -9.37
N VAL A 3 -14.69 -5.22 -8.19
CA VAL A 3 -13.64 -5.81 -7.36
C VAL A 3 -14.13 -7.20 -6.98
N HIS A 4 -13.32 -8.22 -7.25
CA HIS A 4 -13.68 -9.59 -6.92
C HIS A 4 -13.72 -9.75 -5.39
N PRO A 5 -14.70 -10.49 -4.82
CA PRO A 5 -14.70 -10.76 -3.39
C PRO A 5 -13.44 -11.56 -3.04
N ALA A 6 -12.76 -11.15 -1.97
CA ALA A 6 -11.53 -11.79 -1.53
C ALA A 6 -11.75 -13.27 -1.19
N ILE A 7 -10.88 -14.14 -1.68
CA ILE A 7 -10.92 -15.59 -1.48
C ILE A 7 -9.78 -15.96 -0.53
N GLU A 8 -10.09 -16.51 0.64
CA GLU A 8 -9.07 -16.94 1.60
C GLU A 8 -8.27 -18.13 1.03
N PRO A 9 -6.94 -18.03 0.93
CA PRO A 9 -6.09 -19.14 0.50
C PRO A 9 -5.90 -20.19 1.61
N PRO A 10 -5.25 -21.32 1.32
CA PRO A 10 -4.73 -22.20 2.36
C PRO A 10 -3.88 -21.41 3.38
N PRO A 11 -3.96 -21.72 4.68
CA PRO A 11 -3.27 -20.97 5.71
C PRO A 11 -1.75 -21.11 5.60
N CYS A 12 -1.03 -20.13 6.16
CA CYS A 12 0.41 -20.20 6.37
C CYS A 12 0.78 -21.50 7.11
N VAL A 13 1.79 -22.21 6.60
CA VAL A 13 2.35 -23.43 7.23
C VAL A 13 3.62 -23.15 8.03
N TRP A 14 4.09 -21.91 8.00
CA TRP A 14 5.32 -21.45 8.67
C TRP A 14 4.99 -20.77 10.00
N GLU A 15 5.90 -20.93 10.97
CA GLU A 15 5.89 -20.12 12.19
C GLU A 15 6.56 -18.77 11.90
N LEU A 16 5.74 -17.72 11.80
CA LEU A 16 6.22 -16.34 11.62
C LEU A 16 6.67 -15.75 12.97
N PRO A 17 7.65 -14.83 12.98
CA PRO A 17 8.16 -14.25 14.22
C PRO A 17 7.08 -13.47 14.97
N ASP A 18 7.10 -13.58 16.30
CA ASP A 18 6.28 -12.73 17.17
C ASP A 18 6.90 -11.33 17.27
N ILE A 19 6.32 -10.39 16.53
CA ILE A 19 6.80 -9.00 16.42
C ILE A 19 6.78 -8.28 17.78
N SER A 20 5.95 -8.72 18.74
CA SER A 20 5.90 -8.11 20.07
C SER A 20 7.16 -8.38 20.91
N LEU A 21 7.93 -9.40 20.53
CA LEU A 21 9.19 -9.79 21.19
C LEU A 21 10.43 -9.32 20.44
N ALA A 22 10.26 -8.71 19.26
CA ALA A 22 11.36 -8.31 18.40
C ALA A 22 12.17 -7.15 19.02
N PRO A 23 13.52 -7.19 18.91
CA PRO A 23 14.36 -6.07 19.32
C PRO A 23 13.95 -4.76 18.64
N PRO A 24 14.00 -3.62 19.36
CA PRO A 24 13.52 -2.34 18.83
C PRO A 24 14.39 -1.78 17.70
N ASP A 25 15.64 -2.22 17.58
CA ASP A 25 16.65 -1.82 16.61
C ASP A 25 16.77 -2.76 15.40
N GLU A 26 16.09 -3.90 15.41
CA GLU A 26 16.05 -4.84 14.29
C GLU A 26 14.79 -4.63 13.44
N GLU A 27 14.97 -4.42 12.14
CA GLU A 27 13.85 -4.31 11.20
C GLU A 27 13.55 -5.63 10.47
N VAL A 28 14.57 -6.46 10.22
CA VAL A 28 14.44 -7.80 9.65
C VAL A 28 14.28 -8.80 10.79
N LEU A 29 13.14 -9.48 10.86
CA LEU A 29 12.80 -10.35 12.00
C LEU A 29 12.94 -11.84 11.69
N ALA A 30 12.94 -12.21 10.42
CA ALA A 30 13.16 -13.58 9.97
C ALA A 30 13.62 -13.61 8.50
N THR A 31 14.21 -14.73 8.09
CA THR A 31 14.51 -15.05 6.69
C THR A 31 13.99 -16.43 6.32
N GLY A 32 13.71 -16.68 5.04
CA GLY A 32 13.16 -17.93 4.51
C GLY A 32 11.63 -17.93 4.37
N ALA A 33 11.00 -19.09 4.59
CA ALA A 33 9.60 -19.38 4.27
C ALA A 33 9.29 -19.31 2.76
N ASP A 34 8.09 -18.84 2.38
CA ASP A 34 7.67 -18.71 0.98
C ASP A 34 6.83 -17.45 0.75
N LEU A 35 6.55 -17.17 -0.51
CA LEU A 35 5.65 -16.09 -0.95
C LEU A 35 4.26 -16.64 -1.31
N GLU A 36 3.82 -17.74 -0.69
CA GLU A 36 2.46 -18.24 -0.90
C GLU A 36 1.43 -17.26 -0.31
N PRO A 37 0.24 -17.13 -0.93
CA PRO A 37 -0.79 -16.20 -0.48
C PRO A 37 -1.14 -16.31 1.01
N GLY A 38 -1.21 -17.54 1.55
CA GLY A 38 -1.48 -17.77 2.98
C GLY A 38 -0.39 -17.21 3.90
N THR A 39 0.88 -17.37 3.52
CA THR A 39 2.04 -16.85 4.25
C THR A 39 2.07 -15.32 4.19
N LEU A 40 1.85 -14.74 3.01
CA LEU A 40 1.78 -13.28 2.84
C LEU A 40 0.66 -12.66 3.67
N LEU A 41 -0.56 -13.20 3.59
CA LEU A 41 -1.67 -12.67 4.38
C LEU A 41 -1.44 -12.82 5.89
N ALA A 42 -0.84 -13.93 6.34
CA ALA A 42 -0.46 -14.09 7.74
C ALA A 42 0.58 -13.05 8.16
N ALA A 43 1.57 -12.77 7.31
CA ALA A 43 2.59 -11.75 7.53
C ALA A 43 1.97 -10.34 7.62
N TYR A 44 1.16 -9.93 6.63
CA TYR A 44 0.50 -8.61 6.67
C TYR A 44 -0.43 -8.45 7.88
N ARG A 45 -1.17 -9.50 8.26
CA ARG A 45 -2.04 -9.48 9.45
C ARG A 45 -1.26 -9.34 10.75
N SER A 46 0.00 -9.77 10.80
CA SER A 46 0.86 -9.62 11.97
C SER A 46 1.71 -8.36 11.94
N GLY A 47 1.85 -7.69 10.79
CA GLY A 47 2.65 -6.47 10.61
C GLY A 47 3.99 -6.70 9.91
N LEU A 48 4.21 -7.87 9.34
CA LEU A 48 5.36 -8.20 8.50
C LEU A 48 5.06 -7.91 7.02
N PHE A 49 6.11 -7.62 6.25
CA PHE A 49 6.05 -7.62 4.78
C PHE A 49 7.31 -8.25 4.18
N PRO A 50 7.20 -8.83 2.97
CA PRO A 50 8.31 -9.51 2.31
C PRO A 50 9.24 -8.51 1.60
N MET A 51 10.54 -8.67 1.78
CA MET A 51 11.55 -8.06 0.90
C MET A 51 12.84 -8.86 1.00
N HIS A 52 13.48 -9.13 -0.14
CA HIS A 52 14.76 -9.82 -0.15
C HIS A 52 15.83 -9.05 0.61
N VAL A 53 16.55 -9.72 1.49
CA VAL A 53 17.74 -9.18 2.17
C VAL A 53 18.99 -9.56 1.38
N THR A 54 20.13 -8.92 1.64
CA THR A 54 21.41 -9.36 1.10
C THR A 54 22.27 -9.88 2.24
N VAL A 55 22.64 -11.16 2.19
CA VAL A 55 23.48 -11.84 3.19
C VAL A 55 24.52 -12.65 2.43
N ASP A 56 25.81 -12.34 2.61
CA ASP A 56 26.93 -13.07 2.00
C ASP A 56 26.77 -13.33 0.49
N ASP A 57 26.42 -12.30 -0.28
CA ASP A 57 26.13 -12.33 -1.73
C ASP A 57 24.91 -13.20 -2.13
N GLU A 58 24.15 -13.73 -1.18
CA GLU A 58 22.85 -14.35 -1.39
C GLU A 58 21.70 -13.36 -1.14
N HIS A 59 20.55 -13.65 -1.74
CA HIS A 59 19.35 -12.85 -1.63
C HIS A 59 18.16 -13.67 -1.09
N PRO A 60 18.16 -14.10 0.18
CA PRO A 60 17.03 -14.82 0.74
C PRO A 60 15.85 -13.88 1.00
N LEU A 61 14.64 -14.45 1.01
CA LEU A 61 13.43 -13.74 1.42
C LEU A 61 13.58 -13.29 2.88
N GLY A 62 13.37 -12.00 3.15
CA GLY A 62 13.32 -11.43 4.49
C GLY A 62 11.92 -10.97 4.87
N TRP A 63 11.61 -11.06 6.16
CA TRP A 63 10.35 -10.60 6.75
C TRP A 63 10.62 -9.38 7.61
N TRP A 64 10.09 -8.23 7.17
CA TRP A 64 10.43 -6.92 7.72
C TRP A 64 9.30 -6.36 8.57
N SER A 65 9.66 -5.68 9.66
CA SER A 65 8.76 -4.85 10.46
C SER A 65 9.55 -3.70 11.10
N PRO A 66 9.75 -2.58 10.40
CA PRO A 66 10.59 -1.49 10.88
C PRO A 66 10.04 -0.84 12.15
N ASN A 67 10.94 -0.18 12.89
CA ASN A 67 10.61 0.60 14.08
C ASN A 67 11.51 1.85 14.13
N PRO A 68 10.97 3.04 13.86
CA PRO A 68 9.54 3.34 13.70
C PRO A 68 8.92 2.81 12.39
N ARG A 69 7.58 2.74 12.35
CA ARG A 69 6.78 2.32 11.19
C ARG A 69 6.09 3.52 10.54
N GLY A 70 6.20 3.66 9.22
CA GLY A 70 5.62 4.74 8.44
C GLY A 70 4.15 4.52 8.10
N ILE A 71 3.30 5.51 8.37
CA ILE A 71 1.85 5.47 8.06
C ILE A 71 1.35 6.82 7.51
N ILE A 72 0.15 6.84 6.92
CA ILE A 72 -0.56 8.08 6.55
C ILE A 72 -1.93 8.15 7.23
N ASP A 73 -2.00 8.96 8.29
CA ASP A 73 -3.26 9.34 8.95
C ASP A 73 -4.02 10.36 8.13
N ASP A 74 -3.39 11.50 7.86
CA ASP A 74 -3.99 12.59 7.13
C ASP A 74 -3.17 12.94 5.90
N LEU A 75 -3.80 12.82 4.73
CA LEU A 75 -3.16 13.20 3.49
C LEU A 75 -3.11 14.72 3.35
N LYS A 76 -1.90 15.26 3.24
CA LYS A 76 -1.66 16.68 2.95
C LYS A 76 -1.85 16.93 1.46
N VAL A 77 -2.98 17.55 1.11
CA VAL A 77 -3.29 17.89 -0.28
C VAL A 77 -2.99 19.36 -0.56
N SER A 78 -1.90 19.61 -1.27
CA SER A 78 -1.50 20.97 -1.65
C SER A 78 -2.49 21.59 -2.66
N ARG A 79 -2.52 22.93 -2.75
CA ARG A 79 -3.35 23.65 -3.73
C ARG A 79 -3.00 23.27 -5.18
N SER A 80 -1.71 23.04 -5.48
CA SER A 80 -1.27 22.61 -6.80
C SER A 80 -1.74 21.20 -7.12
N LEU A 81 -1.65 20.27 -6.16
CA LEU A 81 -2.13 18.90 -6.32
C LEU A 81 -3.65 18.88 -6.59
N ARG A 82 -4.46 19.65 -5.87
CA ARG A 82 -5.91 19.77 -6.16
C ARG A 82 -6.19 20.22 -7.59
N ARG A 83 -5.40 21.18 -8.11
CA ARG A 83 -5.54 21.66 -9.49
C ARG A 83 -5.11 20.62 -10.52
N SER A 84 -4.22 19.70 -10.16
CA SER A 84 -3.74 18.65 -11.05
C SER A 84 -4.77 17.55 -11.32
N ILE A 85 -5.73 17.33 -10.42
CA ILE A 85 -6.73 16.25 -10.52
C ILE A 85 -7.42 16.21 -11.89
N LYS A 86 -7.74 17.37 -12.46
CA LYS A 86 -8.42 17.48 -13.77
C LYS A 86 -7.60 17.00 -14.97
N ARG A 87 -6.30 16.74 -14.79
CA ARG A 87 -5.38 16.26 -15.83
C ARG A 87 -5.43 14.74 -16.00
N PHE A 88 -6.09 14.02 -15.08
CA PHE A 88 -5.97 12.58 -14.98
C PHE A 88 -7.33 11.87 -14.92
N ARG A 89 -7.33 10.61 -15.33
CA ARG A 89 -8.39 9.63 -15.13
C ARG A 89 -7.90 8.57 -14.15
N ILE A 90 -8.81 8.05 -13.34
CA ILE A 90 -8.50 7.07 -12.30
C ILE A 90 -9.30 5.81 -12.54
N SER A 91 -8.64 4.67 -12.41
CA SER A 91 -9.24 3.36 -12.36
C SER A 91 -8.62 2.56 -11.21
N VAL A 92 -9.27 1.45 -10.89
CA VAL A 92 -8.80 0.49 -9.90
C VAL A 92 -8.83 -0.88 -10.56
N ASP A 93 -7.81 -1.69 -10.28
CA ASP A 93 -7.70 -3.09 -10.68
C ASP A 93 -7.82 -3.31 -12.19
N SER A 94 -7.49 -2.28 -12.98
CA SER A 94 -7.65 -2.31 -14.44
C SER A 94 -6.37 -2.67 -15.19
N ALA A 95 -5.22 -2.46 -14.55
CA ALA A 95 -3.90 -2.71 -15.15
C ALA A 95 -2.86 -3.11 -14.09
N PHE A 96 -3.22 -4.04 -13.18
CA PHE A 96 -2.37 -4.45 -12.06
C PHE A 96 -0.95 -4.84 -12.50
N ASP A 97 -0.84 -5.64 -13.56
CA ASP A 97 0.44 -6.14 -14.10
C ASP A 97 1.31 -4.99 -14.64
N ASP A 98 0.70 -4.00 -15.30
CA ASP A 98 1.41 -2.82 -15.80
C ASP A 98 1.89 -1.93 -14.66
N VAL A 99 1.08 -1.79 -13.59
CA VAL A 99 1.43 -1.00 -12.41
C VAL A 99 2.61 -1.61 -11.67
N ILE A 100 2.58 -2.91 -11.36
CA ILE A 100 3.66 -3.57 -10.62
C ILE A 100 4.96 -3.63 -11.45
N ALA A 101 4.85 -3.87 -12.76
CA ALA A 101 5.99 -3.82 -13.66
C ALA A 101 6.60 -2.42 -13.72
N ALA A 102 5.78 -1.36 -13.78
CA ALA A 102 6.28 0.00 -13.75
C ALA A 102 6.95 0.35 -12.41
N CYS A 103 6.39 -0.11 -11.27
CA CYS A 103 7.02 0.06 -9.96
C CYS A 103 8.41 -0.60 -9.89
N SER A 104 8.59 -1.78 -10.50
CA SER A 104 9.91 -2.45 -10.53
C SER A 104 11.01 -1.65 -11.24
N LEU A 105 10.64 -0.70 -12.10
CA LEU A 105 11.57 0.10 -12.89
C LEU A 105 11.90 1.45 -12.26
N GLU A 106 11.14 1.92 -11.28
CA GLU A 106 11.17 3.31 -10.84
C GLU A 106 12.17 3.63 -9.70
N HIS A 107 13.07 2.69 -9.37
CA HIS A 107 13.92 2.81 -8.18
C HIS A 107 15.37 3.12 -8.57
N ASP A 108 15.91 4.23 -8.05
CA ASP A 108 17.36 4.53 -8.00
C ASP A 108 18.10 3.67 -6.95
N GLY A 109 17.39 2.76 -6.28
CA GLY A 109 17.90 1.82 -5.27
C GLY A 109 17.80 0.35 -5.71
N PRO A 110 18.11 -0.62 -4.82
CA PRO A 110 18.03 -2.04 -5.13
C PRO A 110 16.63 -2.41 -5.62
N GLN A 111 16.56 -3.01 -6.82
CA GLN A 111 15.29 -3.51 -7.37
C GLN A 111 14.83 -4.73 -6.59
N TRP A 112 14.00 -4.51 -5.57
CA TRP A 112 13.47 -5.60 -4.74
C TRP A 112 12.26 -6.30 -5.39
N ILE A 113 11.55 -5.63 -6.30
CA ILE A 113 10.39 -6.14 -7.04
C ILE A 113 10.85 -7.00 -8.22
N ASN A 114 11.38 -8.19 -7.91
CA ASN A 114 11.77 -9.17 -8.91
C ASN A 114 10.55 -9.97 -9.44
N THR A 115 10.79 -10.90 -10.38
CA THR A 115 9.74 -11.73 -10.99
C THR A 115 8.98 -12.58 -9.96
N GLU A 116 9.63 -13.00 -8.89
CA GLU A 116 9.02 -13.80 -7.83
C GLU A 116 8.01 -12.96 -7.03
N ILE A 117 8.40 -11.76 -6.62
CA ILE A 117 7.51 -10.77 -5.98
C ILE A 117 6.33 -10.45 -6.92
N GLN A 118 6.60 -10.15 -8.19
CA GLN A 118 5.52 -9.87 -9.16
C GLN A 118 4.51 -11.02 -9.24
N SER A 119 4.99 -12.25 -9.31
CA SER A 119 4.14 -13.45 -9.37
C SER A 119 3.36 -13.67 -8.07
N ALA A 120 3.96 -13.38 -6.91
CA ALA A 120 3.31 -13.49 -5.61
C ALA A 120 2.14 -12.50 -5.45
N PHE A 121 2.37 -11.22 -5.78
CA PHE A 121 1.34 -10.19 -5.70
C PHE A 121 0.28 -10.36 -6.79
N ARG A 122 0.64 -10.90 -7.96
CA ARG A 122 -0.35 -11.30 -8.98
C ARG A 122 -1.32 -12.36 -8.44
N ARG A 123 -0.82 -13.37 -7.70
CA ARG A 123 -1.67 -14.38 -7.06
C ARG A 123 -2.58 -13.77 -5.99
N LEU A 124 -2.08 -12.81 -5.20
CA LEU A 124 -2.92 -12.05 -4.27
C LEU A 124 -3.98 -11.22 -4.99
N PHE A 125 -3.66 -10.64 -6.15
CA PHE A 125 -4.63 -9.91 -6.99
C PHE A 125 -5.71 -10.84 -7.53
N ASP A 126 -5.36 -12.03 -8.05
CA ASP A 126 -6.35 -13.06 -8.47
C ASP A 126 -7.29 -13.48 -7.34
N LEU A 127 -6.78 -13.51 -6.11
CA LEU A 127 -7.54 -13.84 -4.91
C LEU A 127 -8.29 -12.63 -4.31
N GLY A 128 -8.18 -11.43 -4.89
CA GLY A 128 -8.87 -10.22 -4.42
C GLY A 128 -8.30 -9.61 -3.13
N TRP A 129 -7.02 -9.87 -2.82
CA TRP A 129 -6.31 -9.30 -1.66
C TRP A 129 -5.32 -8.22 -2.02
N ALA A 130 -4.80 -8.21 -3.25
CA ALA A 130 -4.00 -7.10 -3.76
C ALA A 130 -4.86 -6.24 -4.70
N HIS A 131 -4.60 -4.94 -4.71
CA HIS A 131 -5.29 -3.98 -5.55
C HIS A 131 -4.33 -2.95 -6.11
N SER A 132 -4.68 -2.38 -7.25
CA SER A 132 -3.96 -1.28 -7.88
C SER A 132 -4.84 -0.07 -8.10
N VAL A 133 -4.25 1.12 -8.01
CA VAL A 133 -4.89 2.39 -8.40
C VAL A 133 -4.10 2.94 -9.58
N GLU A 134 -4.75 3.00 -10.74
CA GLU A 134 -4.14 3.48 -11.96
C GLU A 134 -4.45 4.97 -12.19
N VAL A 135 -3.46 5.67 -12.71
CA VAL A 135 -3.58 7.08 -13.12
C VAL A 135 -3.21 7.17 -14.58
N SER A 136 -4.22 7.43 -15.42
CA SER A 136 -4.03 7.68 -16.84
C SER A 136 -4.15 9.17 -17.15
N ASP A 137 -3.49 9.63 -18.20
CA ASP A 137 -3.73 10.97 -18.73
C ASP A 137 -5.10 11.07 -19.46
N LEU A 138 -5.35 12.20 -20.12
CA LEU A 138 -6.61 12.40 -20.84
C LEU A 138 -6.69 11.64 -22.16
N ASP A 139 -5.56 11.20 -22.70
CA ASP A 139 -5.45 10.42 -23.93
C ASP A 139 -5.60 8.91 -23.65
N GLY A 140 -5.43 8.50 -22.38
CA GLY A 140 -5.66 7.15 -21.90
C GLY A 140 -4.37 6.39 -21.55
N GLU A 141 -3.21 7.05 -21.64
CA GLU A 141 -1.94 6.42 -21.34
C GLU A 141 -1.74 6.28 -19.83
N LEU A 142 -1.24 5.13 -19.38
CA LEU A 142 -0.89 4.91 -17.97
C LEU A 142 0.37 5.71 -17.61
N VAL A 143 0.18 6.73 -16.77
CA VAL A 143 1.22 7.71 -16.41
C VAL A 143 1.58 7.71 -14.92
N GLY A 144 0.95 6.86 -14.13
CA GLY A 144 1.33 6.60 -12.74
C GLY A 144 0.36 5.63 -12.08
N GLY A 145 0.67 5.26 -10.86
CA GLY A 145 -0.18 4.37 -10.08
C GLY A 145 0.51 3.88 -8.82
N LEU A 146 -0.21 3.05 -8.08
CA LEU A 146 0.31 2.32 -6.92
C LEU A 146 -0.37 0.96 -6.84
N TYR A 147 0.25 0.03 -6.13
CA TYR A 147 -0.38 -1.23 -5.76
C TYR A 147 -0.15 -1.53 -4.27
N GLY A 148 -0.97 -2.41 -3.72
CA GLY A 148 -0.89 -2.78 -2.33
C GLY A 148 -1.78 -3.95 -1.94
N VAL A 149 -1.68 -4.36 -0.68
CA VAL A 149 -2.51 -5.43 -0.08
C VAL A 149 -3.58 -4.81 0.80
N SER A 150 -4.83 -5.25 0.64
CA SER A 150 -5.97 -4.79 1.43
C SER A 150 -6.54 -5.91 2.31
N ILE A 151 -6.69 -5.63 3.60
CA ILE A 151 -7.29 -6.57 4.57
C ILE A 151 -8.21 -5.78 5.49
N GLY A 152 -9.53 -5.94 5.34
CA GLY A 152 -10.46 -5.08 6.08
C GLY A 152 -10.23 -3.59 5.78
N GLY A 153 -10.10 -2.75 6.82
CA GLY A 153 -9.76 -1.34 6.70
C GLY A 153 -8.25 -1.06 6.57
N PHE A 154 -7.41 -2.09 6.54
CA PHE A 154 -5.96 -1.97 6.34
C PHE A 154 -5.61 -1.96 4.85
N PHE A 155 -4.67 -1.09 4.47
CA PHE A 155 -4.00 -1.10 3.17
C PHE A 155 -2.49 -0.93 3.37
N ALA A 156 -1.72 -1.94 2.97
CA ALA A 156 -0.26 -1.84 2.84
C ALA A 156 0.06 -1.33 1.43
N GLY A 157 0.52 -0.09 1.30
CA GLY A 157 0.99 0.45 0.03
C GLY A 157 2.38 -0.09 -0.26
N GLU A 158 2.52 -0.96 -1.25
CA GLU A 158 3.80 -1.64 -1.54
C GLU A 158 4.76 -0.76 -2.31
N SER A 159 4.27 -0.17 -3.40
CA SER A 159 5.06 0.73 -4.22
C SER A 159 4.16 1.60 -5.07
N MET A 160 4.75 2.66 -5.62
CA MET A 160 4.08 3.58 -6.53
C MET A 160 5.06 4.07 -7.58
N PHE A 161 4.52 4.50 -8.71
CA PHE A 161 5.30 4.95 -9.85
C PHE A 161 4.61 6.14 -10.52
N HIS A 162 5.38 6.94 -11.26
CA HIS A 162 4.91 8.08 -12.05
C HIS A 162 5.84 8.36 -13.23
N ARG A 163 5.24 8.59 -14.39
CA ARG A 163 5.91 9.04 -15.62
C ARG A 163 5.75 10.55 -15.84
N VAL A 164 4.79 11.17 -15.14
CA VAL A 164 4.52 12.60 -15.21
C VAL A 164 4.29 13.19 -13.81
N PRO A 165 4.58 14.49 -13.60
CA PRO A 165 4.41 15.13 -12.30
C PRO A 165 3.01 14.95 -11.71
N ASP A 166 2.98 14.69 -10.41
CA ASP A 166 1.79 14.47 -9.57
C ASP A 166 1.04 13.15 -9.76
N ALA A 167 1.37 12.29 -10.73
CA ALA A 167 0.57 11.09 -11.00
C ALA A 167 0.52 10.10 -9.81
N SER A 168 1.67 9.74 -9.21
CA SER A 168 1.70 8.87 -8.02
C SER A 168 0.99 9.48 -6.80
N LYS A 169 1.11 10.80 -6.61
CA LYS A 169 0.40 11.55 -5.56
C LYS A 169 -1.11 11.53 -5.76
N ILE A 170 -1.56 11.56 -7.01
CA ILE A 170 -2.96 11.43 -7.37
C ILE A 170 -3.46 10.02 -7.09
N ALA A 171 -2.68 8.98 -7.39
CA ALA A 171 -3.02 7.59 -7.03
C ALA A 171 -3.24 7.46 -5.51
N LEU A 172 -2.29 7.97 -4.72
CA LEU A 172 -2.35 7.97 -3.25
C LEU A 172 -3.55 8.78 -2.71
N LEU A 173 -3.87 9.91 -3.35
CA LEU A 173 -5.02 10.73 -3.00
C LEU A 173 -6.33 9.98 -3.17
N TYR A 174 -6.51 9.33 -4.32
CA TYR A 174 -7.72 8.56 -4.58
C TYR A 174 -7.81 7.32 -3.69
N LEU A 175 -6.70 6.62 -3.44
CA LEU A 175 -6.65 5.52 -2.47
C LEU A 175 -7.17 5.98 -1.10
N LYS A 176 -6.61 7.06 -0.54
CA LYS A 176 -7.02 7.56 0.77
C LYS A 176 -8.50 7.99 0.79
N ALA A 177 -8.98 8.62 -0.29
CA ALA A 177 -10.38 8.99 -0.41
C ALA A 177 -11.32 7.77 -0.48
N MET A 178 -10.90 6.67 -1.11
CA MET A 178 -11.64 5.40 -1.15
C MET A 178 -11.68 4.72 0.22
N MET A 179 -10.55 4.67 0.92
CA MET A 179 -10.48 4.15 2.28
C MET A 179 -11.49 4.84 3.20
N GLU A 180 -11.52 6.17 3.18
CA GLU A 180 -12.38 6.96 4.05
C GLU A 180 -13.85 7.07 3.59
N ALA A 181 -14.19 6.52 2.42
CA ALA A 181 -15.52 6.68 1.82
C ALA A 181 -16.65 6.05 2.66
N ASN A 182 -16.32 5.04 3.48
CA ASN A 182 -17.25 4.37 4.39
C ASN A 182 -17.32 5.03 5.78
N GLY A 183 -16.54 6.09 6.04
CA GLY A 183 -16.51 6.80 7.32
C GLY A 183 -15.87 6.00 8.47
N ASN A 184 -15.14 4.93 8.16
CA ASN A 184 -14.48 4.11 9.17
C ASN A 184 -13.22 4.81 9.73
N SER A 185 -13.20 5.05 11.05
CA SER A 185 -12.05 5.66 11.73
C SER A 185 -10.87 4.70 11.93
N ASN A 186 -11.07 3.40 11.76
CA ASN A 186 -10.04 2.39 12.00
C ASN A 186 -9.23 2.08 10.74
N ASN A 187 -9.37 2.85 9.66
CA ASN A 187 -8.57 2.65 8.47
C ASN A 187 -7.09 2.91 8.75
N LEU A 188 -6.22 2.05 8.22
CA LEU A 188 -4.77 2.18 8.36
C LEU A 188 -4.11 2.07 7.00
N LEU A 189 -3.46 3.16 6.58
CA LEU A 189 -2.62 3.19 5.38
C LEU A 189 -1.15 3.09 5.80
N ASP A 190 -0.57 1.91 5.61
CA ASP A 190 0.84 1.61 5.88
C ASP A 190 1.68 1.92 4.64
N VAL A 191 2.81 2.59 4.86
CA VAL A 191 3.79 2.93 3.84
C VAL A 191 5.19 2.43 4.21
N GLN A 192 5.26 1.49 5.17
CA GLN A 192 6.44 0.82 5.72
C GLN A 192 7.47 1.78 6.30
N TRP A 193 8.15 2.57 5.46
CA TRP A 193 9.09 3.60 5.85
C TRP A 193 8.60 4.98 5.43
N ARG A 194 8.79 5.96 6.31
CA ARG A 194 8.56 7.36 5.94
C ARG A 194 9.72 7.84 5.07
N THR A 195 9.41 8.19 3.82
CA THR A 195 10.35 8.90 2.93
C THR A 195 10.07 10.40 2.91
N ASP A 196 11.00 11.22 2.41
CA ASP A 196 10.75 12.66 2.25
C ASP A 196 9.58 12.94 1.30
N HIS A 197 9.47 12.14 0.23
CA HIS A 197 8.35 12.21 -0.70
C HIS A 197 7.01 12.00 0.02
N LEU A 198 6.88 10.90 0.76
CA LEU A 198 5.65 10.56 1.48
C LEU A 198 5.41 11.50 2.67
N GLY A 199 6.46 11.96 3.34
CA GLY A 199 6.36 12.97 4.40
C GLY A 199 5.76 14.29 3.92
N SER A 200 6.07 14.71 2.69
CA SER A 200 5.43 15.87 2.05
C SER A 200 3.93 15.68 1.83
N MET A 201 3.48 14.43 1.72
CA MET A 201 2.09 14.01 1.55
C MET A 201 1.38 13.71 2.89
N GLY A 202 2.07 13.85 4.03
CA GLY A 202 1.49 13.63 5.36
C GLY A 202 1.87 12.31 6.03
N ALA A 203 2.82 11.55 5.48
CA ALA A 203 3.32 10.38 6.17
C ALA A 203 4.06 10.75 7.47
N VAL A 204 3.78 9.98 8.51
CA VAL A 204 4.37 10.10 9.85
C VAL A 204 4.94 8.76 10.28
N GLU A 205 5.77 8.79 11.31
CA GLU A 205 6.37 7.63 11.94
C GLU A 205 5.69 7.38 13.29
N ILE A 206 5.31 6.13 13.55
CA ILE A 206 4.79 5.69 14.84
C ILE A 206 5.62 4.52 15.37
N SER A 207 5.55 4.29 16.68
CA SER A 207 6.25 3.14 17.27
C SER A 207 5.63 1.82 16.80
N ARG A 208 6.45 0.76 16.70
CA ARG A 208 5.96 -0.58 16.36
C ARG A 208 4.79 -1.06 17.26
N PRO A 209 4.82 -0.90 18.61
CA PRO A 209 3.67 -1.26 19.45
C PRO A 209 2.39 -0.51 19.11
N GLU A 210 2.48 0.80 18.84
CA GLU A 210 1.33 1.60 18.42
C GLU A 210 0.79 1.15 17.06
N TYR A 211 1.68 0.86 16.11
CA TYR A 211 1.31 0.33 14.79
C TYR A 211 0.55 -0.99 14.91
N LEU A 212 1.02 -1.93 15.73
CA LEU A 212 0.39 -3.25 15.89
C LEU A 212 -1.04 -3.15 16.48
N GLU A 213 -1.26 -2.25 17.43
CA GLU A 213 -2.61 -2.02 17.99
C GLU A 213 -3.57 -1.46 16.94
N ARG A 214 -3.09 -0.52 16.13
CA ARG A 214 -3.86 0.06 15.02
C ARG A 214 -4.10 -0.95 13.91
N LEU A 215 -3.10 -1.76 13.57
CA LEU A 215 -3.19 -2.83 12.57
C LEU A 215 -4.29 -3.83 12.94
N LYS A 216 -4.29 -4.29 14.20
CA LYS A 216 -5.31 -5.21 14.71
C LYS A 216 -6.72 -4.64 14.53
N SER A 217 -6.91 -3.35 14.83
CA SER A 217 -8.18 -2.67 14.66
C SER A 217 -8.58 -2.52 13.19
N ALA A 218 -7.61 -2.22 12.32
CA ALA A 218 -7.82 -2.01 10.89
C ALA A 218 -8.16 -3.32 10.15
N VAL A 219 -7.44 -4.40 10.43
CA VAL A 219 -7.67 -5.74 9.86
C VAL A 219 -9.06 -6.27 10.21
N ALA A 220 -9.56 -5.97 11.40
CA ALA A 220 -10.90 -6.36 11.85
C ALA A 220 -12.03 -5.43 11.33
N ALA A 221 -11.68 -4.31 10.70
CA ALA A 221 -12.64 -3.32 10.25
C ALA A 221 -13.26 -3.72 8.89
N PRO A 222 -14.40 -3.11 8.49
CA PRO A 222 -15.00 -3.37 7.17
C PRO A 222 -14.03 -3.09 6.03
N SER A 223 -14.11 -3.93 4.98
CA SER A 223 -13.29 -3.80 3.77
C SER A 223 -13.39 -2.42 3.13
N ILE A 224 -12.27 -1.96 2.57
CA ILE A 224 -12.21 -0.73 1.76
C ILE A 224 -13.15 -0.85 0.57
N ASN A 225 -13.90 0.22 0.28
CA ASN A 225 -14.66 0.33 -0.96
C ASN A 225 -13.81 1.01 -2.02
N PHE A 226 -13.32 0.22 -2.97
CA PHE A 226 -12.51 0.67 -4.10
C PHE A 226 -13.32 1.29 -5.26
N GLU A 227 -14.60 1.55 -5.07
CA GLU A 227 -15.34 2.41 -6.01
C GLU A 227 -14.79 3.84 -5.94
N ALA A 228 -14.28 4.33 -7.07
CA ALA A 228 -13.80 5.69 -7.17
C ALA A 228 -14.88 6.70 -6.71
N PRO A 229 -14.56 7.66 -5.82
CA PRO A 229 -15.53 8.58 -5.30
C PRO A 229 -16.12 9.44 -6.42
N SER A 230 -17.43 9.64 -6.40
CA SER A 230 -18.09 10.60 -7.30
C SER A 230 -17.43 11.99 -7.19
N LYS A 231 -17.48 12.79 -8.26
CA LYS A 231 -16.94 14.17 -8.27
C LYS A 231 -17.41 15.02 -7.09
N ARG A 232 -18.65 14.80 -6.62
CA ARG A 232 -19.20 15.49 -5.44
C ARG A 232 -18.51 15.03 -4.15
N LYS A 233 -18.51 13.72 -3.87
CA LYS A 233 -17.86 13.14 -2.68
C LYS A 233 -16.38 13.50 -2.61
N LEU A 234 -15.68 13.47 -3.73
CA LEU A 234 -14.27 13.87 -3.78
C LEU A 234 -14.09 15.36 -3.42
N ARG A 235 -14.95 16.25 -3.90
CA ARG A 235 -14.88 17.68 -3.57
C ARG A 235 -15.12 17.93 -2.08
N GLU A 236 -16.12 17.26 -1.49
CA GLU A 236 -16.42 17.33 -0.05
C GLU A 236 -15.20 16.85 0.76
N TRP A 237 -14.64 15.69 0.39
CA TRP A 237 -13.44 15.13 1.00
C TRP A 237 -12.22 16.06 0.92
N LEU A 238 -12.02 16.73 -0.22
CA LEU A 238 -10.94 17.70 -0.41
C LEU A 238 -11.12 18.99 0.39
N GLN A 239 -12.36 19.39 0.65
CA GLN A 239 -12.68 20.63 1.36
C GLN A 239 -12.30 20.53 2.83
N VAL A 240 -12.63 19.42 3.50
CA VAL A 240 -12.23 19.15 4.89
C VAL A 240 -10.71 19.33 5.08
N ARG A 241 -9.93 18.87 4.09
CA ARG A 241 -8.46 18.95 4.09
C ARG A 241 -7.91 20.28 3.58
N ALA A 242 -8.76 21.17 3.08
CA ALA A 242 -8.37 22.54 2.71
C ALA A 242 -8.46 23.49 3.89
N GLU A 243 -9.33 23.19 4.85
CA GLU A 243 -9.62 24.02 6.02
C GLU A 243 -8.66 23.72 7.19
N GLY A 244 -8.00 22.56 7.20
CA GLY A 244 -6.99 22.16 8.18
C GLY A 244 -5.52 22.42 7.80
N ASN A 245 -5.25 23.16 6.72
CA ASN A 245 -3.92 23.38 6.15
C ASN A 245 -3.58 24.88 6.04
#